data_AF-J4XEM1-F1
#
_entry.id   AF-J4XEM1-F1
#
_cell.length_a   1.000
_cell.length_b   1.000
_cell.length_c   1.000
_cell.angle_alpha   90.00
_cell.angle_beta   90.00
_cell.angle_gamma   90.00
#
_symmetry.space_group_name_H-M   'P 1'
#
loop_
_entity.id
_entity.type
_entity.pdbx_description
1 polymer ?
#
loop_
_entity_poly.entity_id
_entity_poly.type
_entity_poly.pdbx_seq_one_letter_code
_entity_poly.pdbx_strand_id
1 'polypeptide(L)' 'MYEKAASTLPARTLGLPEHIAEAILYVAGNPYATGSTVLIDGGGAIA' A
#
# COMPACT_ATOMS: atom_id res chain seq x y z
N MET A 1 20.18 -2.08 -0.73
CA MET A 1 19.37 -1.66 -1.90
C MET A 1 17.94 -1.33 -1.49
N TYR A 2 17.24 -2.22 -0.80
CA TYR A 2 15.85 -2.01 -0.36
C TYR A 2 15.66 -0.89 0.68
N GLU A 3 16.60 -0.71 1.61
CA GLU A 3 16.55 0.40 2.59
C GLU A 3 16.61 1.77 1.92
N LYS A 4 17.40 1.90 0.84
CA LYS A 4 17.47 3.13 0.04
C LYS A 4 16.13 3.40 -0.67
N ALA A 5 15.51 2.36 -1.22
CA ALA A 5 14.20 2.47 -1.86
C ALA A 5 13.11 2.85 -0.84
N ALA A 6 13.10 2.21 0.33
CA ALA A 6 12.20 2.59 1.42
C ALA A 6 12.41 4.05 1.82
N SER A 7 13.68 4.50 1.93
CA SER A 7 13.98 5.88 2.31
C SER A 7 13.52 6.93 1.31
N THR A 8 13.16 6.59 0.06
CA THR A 8 12.64 7.59 -0.89
C THR A 8 11.11 7.70 -0.87
N LEU A 9 10.41 6.72 -0.29
CA LEU A 9 8.96 6.72 -0.21
C LEU A 9 8.46 7.64 0.92
N PRO A 10 7.31 8.31 0.77
CA PRO A 10 6.67 9.06 1.87
C PRO A 10 6.48 8.22 3.13
N ALA A 11 6.06 6.96 3.00
CA ALA A 11 5.87 6.06 4.14
C ALA A 11 7.18 5.54 4.77
N ARG A 12 8.34 5.81 4.14
CA ARG A 12 9.68 5.41 4.60
C ARG A 12 9.82 3.93 4.96
N THR A 13 9.04 3.07 4.30
CA THR A 13 8.99 1.63 4.55
C THR A 13 9.00 0.85 3.24
N LEU A 14 9.50 -0.38 3.28
CA LEU A 14 9.44 -1.28 2.14
C LEU A 14 8.05 -1.93 2.05
N GLY A 15 7.48 -2.00 0.85
CA GLY A 15 6.29 -2.79 0.61
C GLY A 15 6.57 -4.28 0.83
N LEU A 16 5.78 -4.92 1.69
CA LEU A 16 5.83 -6.35 1.96
C LEU A 16 4.53 -7.03 1.47
N PRO A 17 4.54 -8.34 1.14
CA PRO A 17 3.33 -9.06 0.75
C PRO A 17 2.17 -8.92 1.76
N GLU A 18 2.49 -8.85 3.04
CA GLU A 18 1.53 -8.72 4.14
C GLU A 18 0.74 -7.39 4.05
N HIS A 19 1.35 -6.32 3.53
CA HIS A 19 0.66 -5.05 3.33
C HIS A 19 -0.43 -5.15 2.25
N ILE A 20 -0.22 -5.99 1.23
CA ILE A 20 -1.24 -6.26 0.21
C ILE A 20 -2.35 -7.14 0.79
N ALA A 21 -2.00 -8.16 1.58
CA ALA A 21 -2.98 -9.01 2.24
C ALA A 21 -3.90 -8.20 3.17
N GLU A 22 -3.34 -7.31 3.98
CA GLU A 22 -4.10 -6.42 4.85
C GLU A 22 -5.04 -5.51 4.06
N ALA A 23 -4.57 -4.93 2.95
CA ALA A 23 -5.40 -4.09 2.09
C ALA A 23 -6.57 -4.86 1.47
N ILE A 24 -6.36 -6.13 1.08
CA ILE A 24 -7.42 -7.01 0.58
C ILE A 24 -8.47 -7.22 1.67
N LEU A 25 -8.05 -7.57 2.90
CA LEU A 25 -8.96 -7.78 4.02
C LEU A 25 -9.73 -6.51 4.40
N TYR A 26 -9.06 -5.35 4.39
CA TYR A 26 -9.65 -4.05 4.63
C TYR A 26 -10.79 -3.74 3.64
N VAL A 27 -10.54 -3.90 2.33
CA VAL A 27 -11.57 -3.64 1.30
C VAL A 27 -12.66 -4.70 1.34
N ALA A 28 -12.31 -5.98 1.45
CA ALA A 28 -13.26 -7.09 1.49
C ALA A 28 -14.19 -7.03 2.71
N GLY A 29 -13.74 -6.44 3.81
CA GLY A 29 -14.54 -6.25 5.03
C GLY A 29 -15.64 -5.19 4.91
N ASN A 30 -15.65 -4.39 3.84
CA ASN A 30 -16.64 -3.35 3.64
C ASN A 30 -17.58 -3.67 2.45
N PRO A 31 -18.82 -4.14 2.69
CA PRO A 31 -19.73 -4.56 1.62
C PRO A 31 -20.24 -3.41 0.74
N TYR A 32 -20.00 -2.15 1.13
CA TYR A 32 -20.38 -0.98 0.34
C TYR A 32 -19.24 -0.47 -0.56
N ALA A 33 -18.01 -0.97 -0.37
CA ALA A 33 -16.86 -0.56 -1.16
C ALA A 33 -16.94 -1.17 -2.57
N THR A 34 -17.02 -0.32 -3.60
CA THR A 34 -17.02 -0.73 -5.00
C THR A 34 -16.45 0.36 -5.91
N GLY A 35 -16.05 0.00 -7.14
CA GLY A 35 -15.63 0.92 -8.19
C GLY A 35 -14.37 1.77 -7.88
N SER A 36 -13.62 1.40 -6.84
CA SER A 36 -12.50 2.19 -6.32
C SER A 36 -11.19 1.40 -6.38
N THR A 37 -10.08 2.10 -6.61
CA THR A 37 -8.73 1.53 -6.56
C THR A 37 -8.01 2.04 -5.33
N VAL A 38 -7.41 1.15 -4.54
CA VAL A 38 -6.56 1.51 -3.39
C VAL A 38 -5.11 1.27 -3.77
N LEU A 39 -4.29 2.32 -3.78
CA LEU A 39 -2.85 2.20 -4.01
C LEU A 39 -2.14 1.82 -2.72
N ILE A 40 -1.35 0.73 -2.78
CA ILE A 40 -0.50 0.25 -1.69
C ILE A 40 0.96 0.34 -2.16
N ASP A 41 1.50 1.55 -2.22
CA ASP A 41 2.80 1.84 -2.83
C ASP A 41 3.73 2.67 -1.92
N GLY A 42 3.37 2.84 -0.65
CA GLY A 42 4.10 3.68 0.29
C GLY A 42 4.11 5.17 -0.06
N GLY A 43 3.22 5.61 -0.94
CA GLY A 43 3.13 6.98 -1.45
C GLY A 43 3.97 7.23 -2.70
N GLY A 44 4.47 6.19 -3.38
CA GLY A 44 5.30 6.32 -4.59
C GLY A 44 4.64 7.09 -5.74
N ALA A 45 3.30 7.02 -5.88
CA ALA A 45 2.57 7.74 -6.92
C ALA A 45 2.48 9.25 -6.72
N ILE A 46 2.81 9.76 -5.53
CA ILE A 46 2.69 11.19 -5.16
C ILE A 46 4.01 11.80 -4.66
N ALA A 47 5.11 11.07 -4.76
CA ALA A 47 6.43 11.45 -4.26
C ALA A 47 7.23 12.28 -5.26
#